data_AF-A0A7C1ZI66-F1
#
_entry.id   AF-A0A7C1ZI66-F1
#
_cell.length_a   1.000
_cell.length_b   1.000
_cell.length_c   1.000
_cell.angle_alpha   90.00
_cell.angle_beta   90.00
_cell.angle_gamma   90.00
#
_symmetry.space_group_name_H-M   'P 1'
#
loop_
_entity.id
_entity.type
_entity.pdbx_description
1 polymer ?
#
loop_
_entity_poly.entity_id
_entity_poly.type
_entity_poly.pdbx_seq_one_letter_code
_entity_poly.pdbx_strand_id
1 'polypeptide(L)'
;MKELKDLITIEKEVLLTFCDANNYSLHSHVPIEAVTRRLRNLSSKLTKKAIKTLLTNGFIMKHPTRHKITYQLTKKGLHSGNQVKSDMLD
;
A
#
# COMPACT_ATOMS: atom_id res chain seq x y z
N MET A 1 -0.68 6.18 15.95
CA MET A 1 -0.65 5.60 14.60
C MET A 1 0.74 5.02 14.35
N LYS A 2 0.85 3.88 13.66
CA LYS A 2 2.14 3.30 13.26
C LYS A 2 2.87 4.21 12.27
N GLU A 3 4.19 4.33 12.43
CA GLU A 3 5.11 4.92 11.46
C GLU A 3 5.83 3.84 10.65
N LEU A 4 6.62 4.23 9.63
CA LEU A 4 7.33 3.28 8.75
C LEU A 4 8.17 2.25 9.53
N LYS A 5 8.88 2.71 10.55
CA LYS A 5 9.71 1.86 11.42
C LYS A 5 8.92 0.76 12.16
N ASP A 6 7.62 0.96 12.33
CA ASP A 6 6.72 0.01 13.02
C ASP A 6 6.09 -1.00 12.06
N LEU A 7 6.33 -0.86 10.75
CA LEU A 7 5.85 -1.80 9.73
C LEU A 7 6.76 -3.03 9.69
N ILE A 8 6.15 -4.21 9.73
CA ILE A 8 6.85 -5.47 9.51
C ILE A 8 7.09 -5.71 8.01
N THR A 9 7.94 -6.67 7.66
CA THR A 9 8.34 -6.97 6.27
C THR A 9 7.17 -7.08 5.30
N ILE A 10 6.13 -7.86 5.64
CA ILE A 10 4.96 -8.01 4.77
C ILE A 10 4.14 -6.72 4.64
N GLU A 11 4.10 -5.88 5.67
CA GLU A 11 3.42 -4.58 5.60
C GLU A 11 4.18 -3.63 4.68
N LYS A 12 5.52 -3.67 4.70
CA LYS A 12 6.38 -2.92 3.77
C LYS A 12 6.26 -3.41 2.33
N GLU A 13 6.23 -4.72 2.10
CA GLU A 13 6.05 -5.30 0.76
C GLU A 13 4.68 -4.94 0.16
N VAL A 14 3.63 -5.00 0.97
CA VAL A 14 2.29 -4.56 0.55
C VAL A 14 2.28 -3.06 0.26
N LEU A 15 2.95 -2.24 1.08
CA LEU A 15 3.08 -0.80 0.83
C LEU A 15 3.78 -0.52 -0.50
N LEU A 16 4.92 -1.16 -0.78
CA LEU A 16 5.63 -1.03 -2.05
C LEU A 16 4.74 -1.43 -3.24
N THR A 17 3.94 -2.48 -3.08
CA THR A 17 3.01 -2.91 -4.13
C THR A 17 1.91 -1.88 -4.38
N PHE A 18 1.41 -1.21 -3.33
CA PHE A 18 0.51 -0.06 -3.50
C PHE A 18 1.22 1.10 -4.21
N CYS A 19 2.48 1.36 -3.89
CA CYS A 19 3.26 2.40 -4.55
C CYS A 19 3.45 2.12 -6.03
N ASP A 20 3.86 0.90 -6.40
CA ASP A 20 3.97 0.47 -7.79
C ASP A 20 2.62 0.56 -8.51
N ALA A 21 1.55 0.02 -7.92
CA ALA A 21 0.22 0.07 -8.53
C ALA A 21 -0.26 1.51 -8.77
N ASN A 22 0.03 2.44 -7.84
CA ASN A 22 -0.32 3.85 -7.97
C ASN A 22 0.71 4.67 -8.75
N ASN A 23 1.71 4.04 -9.39
CA ASN A 23 2.81 4.73 -10.07
C ASN A 23 3.48 5.80 -9.20
N TYR A 24 3.60 5.55 -7.89
CA TYR A 24 4.14 6.50 -6.91
C TYR A 24 3.47 7.89 -6.96
N SER A 25 2.19 7.96 -7.36
CA SER A 25 1.42 9.20 -7.48
C SER A 25 0.39 9.35 -6.38
N LEU A 26 0.21 10.59 -5.89
CA LEU A 26 -0.85 10.95 -4.96
C LEU A 26 -2.21 11.14 -5.66
N HIS A 27 -2.29 11.12 -6.99
CA HIS A 27 -3.55 11.34 -7.72
C HIS A 27 -4.07 10.07 -8.42
N SER A 28 -3.31 8.98 -8.35
CA SER A 28 -3.71 7.69 -8.89
C SER A 28 -4.69 7.00 -7.96
N HIS A 29 -5.73 6.39 -8.53
CA HIS A 29 -6.72 5.58 -7.81
C HIS A 29 -6.79 4.20 -8.44
N VAL A 30 -6.41 3.16 -7.70
CA VAL A 30 -6.40 1.80 -8.21
C VAL A 30 -7.39 0.89 -7.52
N PRO A 31 -8.05 -0.03 -8.25
CA PRO A 31 -8.90 -1.03 -7.65
C PRO A 31 -8.03 -2.05 -6.87
N ILE A 32 -8.58 -2.69 -5.84
CA ILE A 32 -7.80 -3.57 -4.94
C ILE A 32 -7.19 -4.77 -5.67
N GLU A 33 -7.85 -5.20 -6.74
CA GLU A 33 -7.45 -6.28 -7.63
C GLU A 33 -6.10 -5.98 -8.32
N ALA A 34 -5.80 -4.70 -8.60
CA ALA A 34 -4.52 -4.31 -9.18
C ALA A 34 -3.36 -4.56 -8.21
N VAL A 35 -3.62 -4.52 -6.90
CA VAL A 35 -2.63 -4.77 -5.84
C VAL A 35 -2.57 -6.26 -5.52
N THR A 36 -3.72 -6.90 -5.25
CA THR A 36 -3.75 -8.31 -4.83
C THR A 36 -3.24 -9.26 -5.90
N ARG A 37 -3.41 -8.94 -7.20
CA ARG A 37 -2.84 -9.72 -8.31
C ARG A 37 -1.31 -9.80 -8.24
N ARG A 38 -0.64 -8.72 -7.82
CA ARG A 38 0.82 -8.67 -7.64
C ARG A 38 1.28 -9.43 -6.39
N LEU A 39 0.40 -9.58 -5.40
CA LEU A 39 0.65 -10.27 -4.12
C LEU A 39 0.19 -11.73 -4.11
N ARG A 40 -0.11 -12.34 -5.26
CA ARG A 40 -0.72 -13.69 -5.34
C ARG A 40 0.10 -14.79 -4.66
N ASN A 41 1.41 -14.58 -4.50
CA ASN A 41 2.32 -15.53 -3.86
C ASN A 41 2.30 -15.41 -2.33
N LEU A 42 1.70 -14.36 -1.77
CA LEU A 42 1.56 -14.16 -0.32
C LEU A 42 0.27 -14.79 0.20
N SER A 43 0.27 -15.13 1.49
CA SER A 43 -0.95 -15.56 2.18
C SER A 43 -2.03 -14.48 2.08
N SER A 44 -3.22 -14.86 1.59
CA SER A 44 -4.39 -13.97 1.50
C SER A 44 -4.77 -13.38 2.87
N LYS A 45 -4.66 -14.17 3.95
CA LYS A 45 -4.95 -13.73 5.32
C LYS A 45 -3.96 -12.65 5.77
N LEU A 46 -2.67 -12.85 5.53
CA LEU A 46 -1.64 -11.88 5.90
C LEU A 46 -1.74 -10.61 5.05
N THR A 47 -1.99 -10.75 3.75
CA THR A 47 -2.20 -9.63 2.83
C THR A 47 -3.37 -8.76 3.28
N LYS A 48 -4.53 -9.35 3.59
CA LYS A 48 -5.69 -8.61 4.12
C LYS A 48 -5.37 -7.88 5.43
N LYS A 49 -4.62 -8.52 6.33
CA LYS A 49 -4.19 -7.91 7.60
C LYS A 49 -3.27 -6.71 7.35
N ALA A 50 -2.29 -6.85 6.46
CA ALA A 50 -1.38 -5.77 6.10
C ALA A 50 -2.10 -4.59 5.44
N ILE A 51 -3.01 -4.85 4.48
CA ILE A 51 -3.84 -3.80 3.86
C ILE A 51 -4.64 -3.04 4.94
N LYS A 52 -5.25 -3.76 5.88
CA LYS A 52 -5.97 -3.14 7.00
C LYS A 52 -5.04 -2.28 7.84
N THR A 53 -3.84 -2.75 8.19
CA THR A 53 -2.84 -1.94 8.90
C THR A 53 -2.54 -0.65 8.14
N LEU A 54 -2.21 -0.73 6.85
CA LEU A 54 -1.85 0.45 6.05
C LEU A 54 -2.99 1.47 5.96
N LEU A 55 -4.23 0.98 5.82
CA LEU A 55 -5.42 1.83 5.78
C LEU A 55 -5.66 2.53 7.12
N THR A 56 -5.69 1.77 8.21
CA THR A 56 -5.99 2.32 9.55
C THR A 56 -4.90 3.27 10.05
N ASN A 57 -3.66 3.13 9.56
CA ASN A 57 -2.54 4.00 9.94
C ASN A 57 -2.23 5.10 8.91
N GLY A 58 -3.09 5.27 7.90
CA GLY A 58 -3.05 6.40 6.98
C GLY A 58 -1.92 6.36 5.97
N PHE A 59 -1.38 5.19 5.62
CA PHE A 59 -0.46 5.03 4.48
C PHE A 59 -1.22 4.99 3.15
N ILE A 60 -2.40 4.37 3.16
CA ILE A 60 -3.32 4.33 2.02
C ILE A 60 -4.68 4.82 2.46
N MET A 61 -5.51 5.24 1.50
CA MET A 61 -6.90 5.62 1.75
C MET A 61 -7.83 5.05 0.70
N LYS A 62 -9.09 4.87 1.09
CA LYS A 62 -10.17 4.48 0.16
C LYS A 62 -10.68 5.72 -0.56
N HIS A 63 -10.83 5.61 -1.87
CA HIS A 63 -11.53 6.57 -2.70
C HIS A 63 -12.75 5.87 -3.32
N PRO A 64 -13.98 6.17 -2.86
CA PRO A 64 -15.18 5.60 -3.43
C PRO A 64 -15.36 6.14 -4.86
N THR A 65 -15.62 5.25 -5.80
CA THR A 65 -16.06 5.61 -7.16
C THR A 65 -17.51 5.17 -7.35
N ARG A 66 -18.17 5.64 -8.41
CA ARG A 66 -19.60 5.44 -8.66
C ARG A 66 -20.06 3.96 -8.61
N HIS A 67 -19.15 3.01 -8.85
CA HIS A 67 -19.45 1.58 -8.88
C HIS A 67 -18.47 0.69 -8.08
N LYS A 68 -17.30 1.21 -7.66
CA LYS A 68 -16.29 0.41 -6.94
C LYS A 68 -15.44 1.23 -5.97
N ILE A 69 -14.89 0.59 -4.94
CA ILE A 69 -13.89 1.22 -4.08
C ILE A 69 -12.52 1.12 -4.75
N THR A 70 -11.84 2.26 -4.86
CA THR A 70 -10.43 2.34 -5.26
C THR A 70 -9.58 2.78 -4.08
N TYR A 71 -8.27 2.66 -4.23
CA TYR A 71 -7.29 2.98 -3.21
C TYR A 71 -6.25 3.93 -3.77
N GLN A 72 -5.79 4.82 -2.91
CA GLN A 72 -4.87 5.91 -3.23
C GLN A 72 -3.77 5.95 -2.16
N LEU A 73 -2.57 6.38 -2.54
CA LEU A 73 -1.52 6.71 -1.59
C LEU A 73 -1.84 8.01 -0.84
N THR A 74 -1.56 8.05 0.45
CA THR A 74 -1.46 9.33 1.16
C THR A 74 -0.06 9.91 1.01
N LYS A 75 0.14 11.18 1.40
CA LYS A 75 1.49 11.77 1.50
C LYS A 75 2.44 10.92 2.35
N LYS A 76 1.93 10.39 3.46
CA LYS A 76 2.66 9.47 4.33
C LYS A 76 3.02 8.17 3.61
N GLY A 77 2.06 7.55 2.93
CA GLY A 77 2.29 6.34 2.15
C GLY A 77 3.36 6.51 1.08
N LEU A 78 3.29 7.60 0.31
CA LEU A 78 4.28 7.90 -0.73
C LEU A 78 5.68 8.11 -0.14
N HIS A 79 5.79 8.93 0.91
CA HIS A 79 7.07 9.19 1.56
C HIS A 79 7.69 7.88 2.11
N SER A 80 6.91 7.10 2.86
CA SER A 80 7.38 5.84 3.43
C SER A 80 7.71 4.80 2.35
N GLY A 81 6.92 4.72 1.27
CA GLY A 81 7.20 3.81 0.16
C GLY A 81 8.51 4.14 -0.56
N ASN A 82 8.81 5.43 -0.75
CA ASN A 82 10.09 5.86 -1.32
C ASN A 82 11.28 5.50 -0.42
N GLN A 83 11.14 5.66 0.91
CA GLN A 83 12.19 5.23 1.86
C GLN A 83 12.44 3.72 1.78
N VAL A 84 11.39 2.89 1.81
CA VAL A 84 11.56 1.43 1.68
C VAL A 84 12.21 1.06 0.35
N LYS A 85 11.85 1.74 -0.74
CA LYS A 85 12.44 1.49 -2.06
C LYS A 85 13.94 1.77 -2.07
N SER A 86 14.38 2.87 -1.44
CA SER A 86 15.81 3.19 -1.31
C SER A 86 16.54 2.17 -0.45
N ASP A 87 15.99 1.81 0.72
CA ASP A 87 16.61 0.85 1.66
C ASP A 87 16.79 -0.57 1.07
N MET A 88 16.12 -0.91 -0.04
CA MET A 88 16.24 -2.21 -0.72
C MET A 88 17.23 -2.21 -1.89
N LEU A 89 17.71 -1.05 -2.30
CA LEU A 89 18.67 -0.89 -3.40
C LEU A 89 20.10 -0.64 -2.92
N ASP A 90 20.28 -0.40 -1.62
CA ASP A 90 21.56 -0.32 -0.91
C ASP A 90 21.92 -1.67 -0.26
#